data_AF-A0A3D5L1Q9-F1
#
_entry.id   AF-A0A3D5L1Q9-F1
#
_cell.length_a   1.000
_cell.length_b   1.000
_cell.length_c   1.000
_cell.angle_alpha   90.00
_cell.angle_beta   90.00
_cell.angle_gamma   90.00
#
_symmetry.space_group_name_H-M   'P 1'
#
loop_
_entity.id
_entity.type
_entity.pdbx_description
1 polymer ?
#
loop_
_entity_poly.entity_id
_entity_poly.type
_entity_poly.pdbx_seq_one_letter_code
_entity_poly.pdbx_strand_id
1 'polypeptide(L)'
;KDQTYALCMLTQEELKRTLMPLGGYEKSEVRKIAEEQYIPVARKPDSEEICFVADDDHESFIRRMAPDRAPGPARFIYKDGTDLGLAGPITRYTVGQRRGLHLPMGRHVYVTKIDAKNNLVWIGEEEDVFSRRLTCTGLNFMAVEDLPEGEKISCKGKIRYGHHAVPCTMEKTGPDTITAEFAE
;
A
#
# COMPACT_ATOMS: atom_id res chain seq x y z
N LYS A 1 16.57 8.79 -3.68
CA LYS A 1 15.29 8.22 -3.18
C LYS A 1 14.79 7.22 -4.23
N ASP A 2 14.59 5.96 -3.85
CA ASP A 2 14.09 4.92 -4.75
C ASP A 2 12.55 5.00 -4.90
N GLN A 3 12.06 4.98 -6.14
CA GLN A 3 10.63 5.03 -6.49
C GLN A 3 10.15 3.80 -7.28
N THR A 4 10.98 2.75 -7.40
CA THR A 4 10.66 1.51 -8.15
C THR A 4 9.35 0.86 -7.69
N TYR A 5 9.02 0.95 -6.40
CA TYR A 5 7.75 0.44 -5.85
C TYR A 5 6.52 1.07 -6.50
N ALA A 6 6.53 2.38 -6.77
CA ALA A 6 5.40 3.05 -7.42
C ALA A 6 5.33 2.75 -8.93
N LEU A 7 6.45 2.30 -9.51
CA LEU A 7 6.61 2.01 -10.93
C LEU A 7 6.49 0.52 -11.25
N CYS A 8 6.20 -0.34 -10.26
CA CYS A 8 6.18 -1.79 -10.43
C CYS A 8 5.08 -2.30 -11.39
N MET A 9 4.12 -1.44 -11.73
CA MET A 9 3.04 -1.73 -12.68
C MET A 9 3.39 -1.36 -14.13
N LEU A 10 4.56 -0.77 -14.39
CA LEU A 10 4.98 -0.46 -15.76
C LEU A 10 5.29 -1.74 -16.53
N THR A 11 4.81 -1.78 -17.77
CA THR A 11 5.09 -2.84 -18.74
C THR A 11 6.42 -2.57 -19.46
N GLN A 12 7.00 -3.61 -20.09
CA GLN A 12 8.18 -3.43 -20.94
C GLN A 12 7.96 -2.46 -22.12
N GLU A 13 6.73 -2.36 -22.61
CA GLU A 13 6.39 -1.43 -23.69
C GLU A 13 6.42 0.03 -23.27
N GLU A 14 6.05 0.30 -22.02
CA GLU A 14 6.14 1.63 -21.43
C GLU A 14 7.58 1.93 -21.03
N LEU A 15 8.28 0.96 -20.43
CA LEU A 15 9.67 1.10 -20.00
C LEU A 15 10.62 1.40 -21.17
N LYS A 16 10.48 0.74 -22.33
CA LYS A 16 11.31 0.98 -23.52
C LYS A 16 11.19 2.41 -24.07
N ARG A 17 10.16 3.16 -23.67
CA ARG A 17 9.88 4.54 -24.08
C ARG A 17 10.06 5.55 -22.95
N THR A 18 10.49 5.12 -21.77
CA THR A 18 10.61 5.97 -20.59
C THR A 18 12.06 6.33 -20.32
N LEU A 19 12.34 7.61 -20.14
CA LEU A 19 13.65 8.10 -19.69
C LEU A 19 13.57 8.45 -18.21
N MET A 20 14.55 7.96 -17.44
CA MET A 20 14.68 8.24 -16.00
C MET A 20 15.95 9.07 -15.73
N PRO A 21 16.01 10.34 -16.17
CA PRO A 21 17.23 11.16 -16.15
C PRO A 21 17.78 11.41 -14.75
N LEU A 22 16.94 11.27 -13.71
CA LEU A 22 17.32 11.48 -12.32
C LEU A 22 17.78 10.19 -11.63
N GLY A 23 17.73 9.03 -12.29
CA GLY A 23 18.02 7.73 -11.66
C GLY A 23 19.45 7.56 -11.14
N GLY A 24 20.40 8.32 -11.69
CA GLY A 24 21.79 8.33 -11.25
C GLY A 24 22.14 9.40 -10.21
N TYR A 25 21.17 10.19 -9.77
CA TYR A 25 21.40 11.31 -8.85
C TYR A 25 20.75 11.04 -7.50
N GLU A 26 21.46 11.43 -6.45
CA GLU A 26 20.84 11.63 -5.15
C GLU A 26 19.92 12.84 -5.16
N LYS A 27 18.93 12.81 -4.29
CA LYS A 27 17.91 13.88 -4.24
C LYS A 27 18.52 15.25 -3.94
N SER A 28 19.54 15.30 -3.09
CA SER A 28 20.27 16.52 -2.76
C SER A 28 20.98 17.12 -3.97
N GLU A 29 21.56 16.27 -4.83
CA GLU A 29 22.22 16.69 -6.07
C GLU A 29 21.21 17.29 -7.06
N VAL A 30 20.05 16.65 -7.23
CA VAL A 30 18.97 17.18 -8.07
C VAL A 30 18.51 18.57 -7.60
N ARG A 31 18.34 18.76 -6.28
CA ARG A 31 17.97 20.08 -5.73
C ARG A 31 19.06 21.12 -5.96
N LYS A 32 20.33 20.75 -5.79
CA LYS A 32 21.47 21.64 -6.04
C LYS A 32 21.52 22.09 -7.51
N ILE A 33 21.38 21.15 -8.45
CA ILE A 33 21.31 21.47 -9.89
C ILE A 33 20.15 22.42 -10.16
N ALA A 34 18.97 22.17 -9.58
CA ALA A 34 17.82 23.04 -9.76
C ALA A 34 18.05 24.46 -9.21
N GLU A 35 18.75 24.61 -8.08
CA GLU A 35 19.14 25.92 -7.53
C GLU A 35 20.14 26.64 -8.44
N GLU A 36 21.19 25.95 -8.90
CA GLU A 36 22.23 26.49 -9.78
C GLU A 36 21.65 26.95 -11.13
N GLN A 37 20.57 26.30 -11.60
CA GLN A 37 19.84 26.66 -12.82
C GLN A 37 18.66 27.62 -12.58
N TYR A 38 18.53 28.18 -11.38
CA TYR A 38 17.47 29.13 -11.01
C TYR A 38 16.04 28.60 -11.22
N ILE A 39 15.82 27.30 -11.04
CA ILE A 39 14.48 26.68 -11.15
C ILE A 39 13.66 27.04 -9.90
N PRO A 40 12.49 27.71 -10.03
CA PRO A 40 11.74 28.25 -8.89
C PRO A 40 11.29 27.22 -7.84
N VAL A 41 11.15 25.95 -8.23
CA VAL A 41 10.68 24.86 -7.36
C VAL A 41 11.81 24.09 -6.68
N ALA A 42 13.07 24.52 -6.79
CA ALA A 42 14.22 23.80 -6.23
C ALA A 42 14.12 23.53 -4.72
N ARG A 43 13.47 24.44 -3.99
CA ARG A 43 13.24 24.34 -2.53
C ARG A 43 11.82 23.91 -2.16
N LYS A 44 10.96 23.65 -3.15
CA LYS A 44 9.60 23.21 -2.88
C LYS A 44 9.66 21.87 -2.13
N PRO A 45 8.89 21.70 -1.03
CA PRO A 45 8.70 20.39 -0.42
C PRO A 45 8.22 19.38 -1.45
N ASP A 46 8.54 18.12 -1.22
CA ASP A 46 8.04 17.05 -2.09
C ASP A 46 6.52 16.99 -1.95
N SER A 47 5.82 16.66 -3.04
CA SER A 47 4.43 16.25 -2.91
C SER A 47 4.40 14.92 -2.17
N GLU A 48 3.76 14.92 -1.02
CA GLU A 48 3.40 13.75 -0.24
C GLU A 48 1.87 13.64 -0.39
N GLU A 49 1.34 12.42 -0.55
CA GLU A 49 -0.07 12.10 -0.88
C GLU A 49 -0.50 12.13 -2.37
N ILE A 50 -1.72 11.66 -2.60
CA ILE A 50 -2.32 11.50 -3.93
C ILE A 50 -2.53 12.88 -4.57
N CYS A 51 -1.86 13.12 -5.70
CA CYS A 51 -1.77 14.44 -6.34
C CYS A 51 -3.11 15.15 -6.65
N PHE A 52 -4.21 14.40 -6.80
CA PHE A 52 -5.53 14.93 -7.15
C PHE A 52 -6.51 15.00 -5.95
N VAL A 53 -6.08 14.56 -4.77
CA VAL A 53 -6.84 14.69 -3.53
C VAL A 53 -6.30 15.92 -2.81
N ALA A 54 -7.11 16.96 -2.76
CA ALA A 54 -6.79 18.16 -1.99
C ALA A 54 -6.89 17.88 -0.49
N ASP A 55 -5.99 18.47 0.30
CA ASP A 55 -6.04 18.52 1.76
C ASP A 55 -6.14 17.16 2.47
N ASP A 56 -5.66 16.08 1.83
CA ASP A 56 -5.69 14.71 2.37
C ASP A 56 -7.13 14.18 2.64
N ASP A 57 -8.16 14.85 2.10
CA ASP A 57 -9.56 14.50 2.32
C ASP A 57 -10.06 13.44 1.31
N HIS A 58 -9.51 12.25 1.49
CA HIS A 58 -9.86 11.06 0.72
C HIS A 58 -11.35 10.70 0.81
N GLU A 59 -12.00 10.97 1.95
CA GLU A 59 -13.41 10.65 2.11
C GLU A 59 -14.30 11.57 1.30
N SER A 60 -14.10 12.88 1.41
CA SER A 60 -14.88 13.84 0.61
C SER A 60 -14.67 13.61 -0.87
N PHE A 61 -13.44 13.24 -1.27
CA PHE A 61 -13.17 12.83 -2.64
C PHE A 61 -14.01 11.60 -3.05
N ILE A 62 -14.01 10.52 -2.27
CA ILE A 62 -14.79 9.31 -2.56
C ILE A 62 -16.29 9.60 -2.59
N ARG A 63 -16.82 10.36 -1.61
CA ARG A 63 -18.23 10.75 -1.55
C ARG A 63 -18.66 11.57 -2.76
N ARG A 64 -17.79 12.46 -3.25
CA ARG A 64 -18.07 13.27 -4.44
C ARG A 64 -18.02 12.45 -5.73
N MET A 65 -17.03 11.56 -5.86
CA MET A 65 -16.80 10.81 -7.10
C MET A 65 -17.68 9.57 -7.24
N ALA A 66 -18.11 8.97 -6.13
CA ALA A 66 -18.91 7.75 -6.12
C ALA A 66 -19.95 7.79 -4.97
N PRO A 67 -20.88 8.75 -4.96
CA PRO A 67 -21.82 8.95 -3.85
C PRO A 67 -22.63 7.70 -3.54
N ASP A 68 -23.07 6.95 -4.57
CA ASP A 68 -23.90 5.74 -4.41
C ASP A 68 -23.11 4.52 -3.93
N ARG A 69 -21.78 4.60 -3.88
CA ARG A 69 -20.88 3.53 -3.44
C ARG A 69 -20.12 3.87 -2.16
N ALA A 70 -20.23 5.10 -1.68
CA ALA A 70 -19.57 5.53 -0.46
C ALA A 70 -20.20 4.78 0.73
N PRO A 71 -19.43 3.94 1.45
CA PRO A 71 -20.00 3.17 2.54
C PRO A 71 -20.44 4.08 3.67
N GLY A 72 -21.53 3.70 4.34
CA GLY A 72 -21.95 4.33 5.59
C GLY A 72 -21.00 3.98 6.76
N PRO A 73 -21.29 4.49 7.97
CA PRO A 73 -20.56 4.15 9.18
C PRO A 73 -20.46 2.63 9.38
N ALA A 74 -19.25 2.14 9.67
CA ALA A 74 -19.01 0.74 9.99
C ALA A 74 -19.19 0.46 11.48
N ARG A 75 -19.00 -0.80 11.89
CA ARG A 75 -18.85 -1.17 13.30
C ARG A 75 -17.46 -1.71 13.58
N PHE A 76 -16.91 -1.34 14.74
CA PHE A 76 -15.71 -1.99 15.25
C PHE A 76 -16.08 -3.29 15.96
N ILE A 77 -15.45 -4.38 15.56
CA ILE A 77 -15.62 -5.69 16.18
C ILE A 77 -14.25 -6.13 16.72
N TYR A 78 -14.16 -6.45 18.00
CA TYR A 78 -12.94 -6.98 18.58
C TYR A 78 -12.72 -8.43 18.14
N LYS A 79 -11.48 -8.92 18.21
CA LYS A 79 -11.10 -10.27 17.73
C LYS A 79 -11.88 -11.42 18.38
N ASP A 80 -12.41 -11.22 19.59
CA ASP A 80 -13.27 -12.20 20.29
C ASP A 80 -14.75 -12.10 19.90
N GLY A 81 -15.11 -11.21 18.97
CA GLY A 81 -16.47 -10.94 18.53
C GLY A 81 -17.19 -9.83 19.29
N THR A 82 -16.56 -9.22 20.30
CA THR A 82 -17.16 -8.11 21.07
C THR A 82 -17.39 -6.91 20.17
N ASP A 83 -18.61 -6.38 20.18
CA ASP A 83 -18.94 -5.16 19.47
C ASP A 83 -18.45 -3.93 20.24
N LEU A 84 -17.52 -3.18 19.64
CA LEU A 84 -16.90 -1.99 20.24
C LEU A 84 -17.63 -0.69 19.85
N GLY A 85 -18.70 -0.77 19.07
CA GLY A 85 -19.54 0.35 18.68
C GLY A 85 -19.25 0.89 17.27
N LEU A 86 -19.70 2.13 17.06
CA LEU A 86 -19.67 2.77 15.74
C LEU A 86 -18.25 3.18 15.34
N ALA A 87 -17.93 2.93 14.09
CA ALA A 87 -16.74 3.40 13.41
C ALA A 87 -17.14 4.38 12.28
N GLY A 88 -16.16 5.08 11.73
CA GLY A 88 -16.34 5.76 10.44
C GLY A 88 -16.55 4.76 9.30
N PRO A 89 -16.69 5.25 8.05
CA PRO A 89 -16.74 4.37 6.89
C PRO A 89 -15.49 3.49 6.77
N ILE A 90 -15.64 2.26 6.26
CA ILE A 90 -14.52 1.31 6.08
C ILE A 90 -13.35 1.87 5.27
N THR A 91 -13.59 2.84 4.38
CA THR A 91 -12.58 3.51 3.54
C THR A 91 -11.58 4.34 4.33
N ARG A 92 -11.87 4.68 5.59
CA ARG A 92 -10.96 5.40 6.49
C ARG A 92 -9.93 4.49 7.16
N TYR A 93 -10.03 3.17 6.94
CA TYR A 93 -9.24 2.19 7.66
C TYR A 93 -8.36 1.39 6.72
N THR A 94 -7.16 1.08 7.18
CA THR A 94 -6.22 0.17 6.52
C THR A 94 -5.78 -0.90 7.51
N VAL A 95 -5.62 -2.15 7.06
CA VAL A 95 -5.08 -3.22 7.92
C VAL A 95 -3.71 -2.80 8.49
N GLY A 96 -3.46 -3.03 9.77
CA GLY A 96 -2.30 -2.56 10.52
C GLY A 96 -2.37 -1.10 10.98
N GLN A 97 -3.47 -0.38 10.74
CA GLN A 97 -3.66 0.97 11.26
C GLN A 97 -3.86 0.96 12.77
N ARG A 98 -3.08 1.80 13.47
CA ARG A 98 -3.16 2.02 14.92
C ARG A 98 -3.82 3.34 15.30
N ARG A 99 -3.50 4.41 14.56
CA ARG A 99 -3.95 5.79 14.86
C ARG A 99 -5.36 6.03 14.30
N GLY A 100 -6.10 6.95 14.92
CA GLY A 100 -7.42 7.37 14.44
C GLY A 100 -8.57 6.40 14.76
N LEU A 101 -8.34 5.35 15.56
CA LEU A 101 -9.39 4.41 15.97
C LEU A 101 -10.26 4.96 17.12
N HIS A 102 -9.70 5.82 17.98
CA HIS A 102 -10.40 6.47 19.11
C HIS A 102 -11.11 5.48 20.07
N LEU A 103 -10.56 4.28 20.24
CA LEU A 103 -11.09 3.26 21.14
C LEU A 103 -10.38 3.29 22.52
N PRO A 104 -11.10 3.45 23.64
CA PRO A 104 -10.52 3.54 24.98
C PRO A 104 -10.21 2.14 25.53
N MET A 105 -9.23 1.44 24.96
CA MET A 105 -8.90 0.04 25.31
C MET A 105 -7.83 -0.12 26.38
N GLY A 106 -7.18 0.96 26.82
CA GLY A 106 -6.07 0.91 27.80
C GLY A 106 -4.79 0.24 27.27
N ARG A 107 -4.77 -0.18 26.00
CA ARG A 107 -3.63 -0.80 25.31
C ARG A 107 -3.65 -0.41 23.82
N HIS A 108 -2.57 -0.71 23.13
CA HIS A 108 -2.51 -0.51 21.68
C HIS A 108 -3.35 -1.57 20.96
N VAL A 109 -4.15 -1.11 20.01
CA VAL A 109 -4.99 -1.95 19.17
C VAL A 109 -4.85 -1.53 17.72
N TYR A 110 -5.08 -2.47 16.82
CA TYR A 110 -4.85 -2.34 15.39
C TYR A 110 -6.04 -2.85 14.59
N VAL A 111 -6.24 -2.31 13.39
CA VAL A 111 -7.15 -2.90 12.41
C VAL A 111 -6.55 -4.20 11.88
N THR A 112 -7.18 -5.33 12.13
CA THR A 112 -6.67 -6.65 11.70
C THR A 112 -7.33 -7.12 10.42
N LYS A 113 -8.58 -6.72 10.17
CA LYS A 113 -9.34 -7.10 8.98
C LYS A 113 -10.41 -6.07 8.68
N ILE A 114 -10.69 -5.86 7.40
CA ILE A 114 -11.83 -5.06 6.93
C ILE A 114 -12.78 -6.00 6.21
N ASP A 115 -14.01 -6.10 6.70
CA ASP A 115 -15.08 -6.89 6.08
C ASP A 115 -16.04 -5.93 5.38
N ALA A 116 -15.76 -5.65 4.12
CA ALA A 116 -16.56 -4.73 3.32
C ALA A 116 -18.00 -5.24 3.08
N LYS A 117 -18.21 -6.56 3.04
CA LYS A 117 -19.52 -7.16 2.81
C LYS A 117 -20.47 -6.92 3.97
N ASN A 118 -19.96 -7.06 5.20
CA ASN A 118 -20.74 -6.87 6.42
C ASN A 118 -20.58 -5.47 7.03
N ASN A 119 -19.77 -4.60 6.41
CA ASN A 119 -19.42 -3.27 6.89
C ASN A 119 -18.82 -3.26 8.31
N LEU A 120 -17.86 -4.16 8.54
CA LEU A 120 -17.19 -4.34 9.84
C LEU A 120 -15.69 -4.04 9.73
N VAL A 121 -15.14 -3.46 10.78
CA VAL A 121 -13.70 -3.25 10.96
C VAL A 121 -13.26 -4.04 12.18
N TRP A 122 -12.47 -5.08 11.95
CA TRP A 122 -11.99 -5.94 13.01
C TRP A 122 -10.78 -5.34 13.70
N ILE A 123 -10.80 -5.37 15.03
CA ILE A 123 -9.79 -4.80 15.90
C ILE A 123 -9.13 -5.91 16.71
N GLY A 124 -7.81 -5.88 16.77
CA GLY A 124 -7.02 -6.81 17.54
C GLY A 124 -5.75 -6.16 18.10
N GLU A 125 -4.83 -7.01 18.52
CA GLU A 125 -3.52 -6.64 19.02
C GLU A 125 -2.48 -6.72 17.89
N GLU A 126 -1.22 -6.42 18.21
CA GLU A 126 -0.17 -6.33 17.21
C GLU A 126 0.09 -7.66 16.53
N GLU A 127 0.08 -8.73 17.31
CA GLU A 127 0.32 -10.11 16.89
C GLU A 127 -0.73 -10.58 15.87
N ASP A 128 -1.96 -10.05 15.96
CA ASP A 128 -3.08 -10.40 15.11
C ASP A 128 -2.99 -9.77 13.70
N VAL A 129 -2.03 -8.86 13.47
CA VAL A 129 -1.81 -8.21 12.16
C VAL A 129 -0.80 -8.98 11.30
N PHE A 130 0.08 -9.77 11.92
CA PHE A 130 1.14 -10.45 11.19
C PHE A 130 0.60 -11.62 10.36
N SER A 131 1.11 -11.74 9.14
CA SER A 131 0.92 -12.90 8.29
C SER A 131 2.23 -13.22 7.59
N ARG A 132 2.55 -14.52 7.53
CA ARG A 132 3.71 -15.03 6.80
C ARG A 132 3.41 -15.32 5.34
N ARG A 133 2.14 -15.31 4.95
CA ARG A 133 1.71 -15.69 3.61
C ARG A 133 0.78 -14.64 3.02
N LEU A 134 0.97 -14.37 1.73
CA LEU A 134 0.01 -13.63 0.93
C LEU A 134 -0.24 -14.33 -0.39
N THR A 135 -1.40 -14.03 -0.97
CA THR A 135 -1.74 -14.34 -2.36
C THR A 135 -1.83 -13.02 -3.11
N CYS A 136 -1.19 -12.96 -4.27
CA CYS A 136 -1.21 -11.79 -5.14
C CYS A 136 -1.74 -12.17 -6.52
N THR A 137 -2.57 -11.30 -7.08
CA THR A 137 -3.17 -11.40 -8.42
C THR A 137 -2.89 -10.10 -9.19
N GLY A 138 -3.13 -10.09 -10.51
CA GLY A 138 -2.78 -8.95 -11.35
C GLY A 138 -1.26 -8.84 -11.50
N LEU A 139 -0.61 -9.94 -11.85
CA LEU A 139 0.83 -10.06 -11.92
C LEU A 139 1.38 -9.20 -13.06
N ASN A 140 2.46 -8.47 -12.77
CA ASN A 140 3.25 -7.77 -13.77
C ASN A 140 4.72 -8.17 -13.64
N PHE A 141 5.20 -9.01 -14.56
CA PHE A 141 6.61 -9.40 -14.60
C PHE A 141 7.37 -8.47 -15.52
N MET A 142 8.27 -7.65 -14.95
CA MET A 142 9.10 -6.75 -15.74
C MET A 142 10.33 -7.45 -16.34
N ALA A 143 10.89 -8.45 -15.66
CA ALA A 143 12.17 -9.06 -16.07
C ALA A 143 12.01 -10.25 -17.04
N VAL A 144 10.81 -10.85 -17.07
CA VAL A 144 10.47 -12.05 -17.83
C VAL A 144 9.03 -11.93 -18.33
N GLU A 145 8.67 -12.67 -19.37
CA GLU A 145 7.30 -12.66 -19.90
C GLU A 145 6.30 -13.30 -18.93
N ASP A 146 6.66 -14.45 -18.37
CA ASP A 146 5.88 -15.17 -17.37
C ASP A 146 6.76 -16.19 -16.63
N LEU A 147 6.22 -16.79 -15.57
CA LEU A 147 6.79 -17.96 -14.90
C LEU A 147 5.94 -19.21 -15.19
N PRO A 148 6.55 -20.40 -15.32
CA PRO A 148 5.84 -21.67 -15.22
C PRO A 148 5.00 -21.80 -13.94
N GLU A 149 3.83 -22.42 -14.06
CA GLU A 149 3.02 -22.78 -12.90
C GLU A 149 3.75 -23.83 -12.03
N GLY A 150 3.70 -23.64 -10.71
CA GLY A 150 4.45 -24.43 -9.73
C GLY A 150 5.90 -24.00 -9.54
N GLU A 151 6.41 -23.05 -10.34
CA GLU A 151 7.78 -22.56 -10.18
C GLU A 151 7.95 -21.81 -8.86
N LYS A 152 9.05 -22.09 -8.16
CA LYS A 152 9.43 -21.47 -6.89
C LYS A 152 10.69 -20.64 -7.04
N ILE A 153 10.62 -19.39 -6.58
CA ILE A 153 11.72 -18.43 -6.67
C ILE A 153 11.99 -17.85 -5.28
N SER A 154 13.25 -17.90 -4.86
CA SER A 154 13.73 -17.14 -3.71
C SER A 154 13.94 -15.69 -4.11
N CYS A 155 13.25 -14.77 -3.45
CA CYS A 155 13.35 -13.34 -3.74
C CYS A 155 13.21 -12.49 -2.47
N LYS A 156 13.09 -11.17 -2.64
CA LYS A 156 12.72 -10.26 -1.56
C LYS A 156 11.39 -9.61 -1.91
N GLY A 157 10.42 -9.71 -1.02
CA GLY A 157 9.10 -9.12 -1.16
C GLY A 157 8.99 -7.81 -0.41
N LYS A 158 8.33 -6.82 -1.01
CA LYS A 158 7.99 -5.54 -0.38
C LYS A 158 6.50 -5.29 -0.55
N ILE A 159 5.77 -5.26 0.56
CA ILE A 159 4.29 -5.17 0.55
C ILE A 159 3.75 -3.74 0.69
N ARG A 160 4.60 -2.77 1.04
CA ARG A 160 4.28 -1.34 1.16
C ARG A 160 5.47 -0.48 0.79
N TYR A 161 5.22 0.71 0.25
CA TYR A 161 6.26 1.66 -0.18
C TYR A 161 7.29 1.97 0.91
N GLY A 162 6.85 2.17 2.17
CA GLY A 162 7.74 2.48 3.29
C GLY A 162 8.46 1.26 3.90
N HIS A 163 8.13 0.04 3.49
CA HIS A 163 8.71 -1.16 4.08
C HIS A 163 10.08 -1.48 3.47
N HIS A 164 10.93 -2.13 4.26
CA HIS A 164 12.10 -2.83 3.73
C HIS A 164 11.65 -4.09 3.00
N ALA A 165 12.39 -4.48 1.96
CA ALA A 165 12.15 -5.74 1.28
C ALA A 165 12.67 -6.89 2.16
N VAL A 166 11.83 -7.89 2.41
CA VAL A 166 12.10 -9.03 3.30
C VAL A 166 12.24 -10.30 2.45
N PRO A 167 13.17 -11.23 2.78
CA PRO A 167 13.28 -12.50 2.09
C PRO A 167 11.96 -13.28 2.08
N CYS A 168 11.59 -13.80 0.92
CA CYS A 168 10.43 -14.66 0.75
C CYS A 168 10.65 -15.69 -0.36
N THR A 169 9.85 -16.75 -0.32
CA THR A 169 9.70 -17.70 -1.42
C THR A 169 8.39 -17.39 -2.13
N MET A 170 8.48 -17.08 -3.41
CA MET A 170 7.33 -16.91 -4.29
C MET A 170 7.09 -18.20 -5.07
N GLU A 171 5.82 -18.60 -5.19
CA GLU A 171 5.37 -19.72 -6.02
C GLU A 171 4.25 -19.26 -6.95
N LYS A 172 4.33 -19.56 -8.26
CA LYS A 172 3.21 -19.29 -9.17
C LYS A 172 2.17 -20.39 -9.06
N THR A 173 1.00 -20.07 -8.54
CA THR A 173 -0.05 -21.03 -8.19
C THR A 173 -1.26 -20.98 -9.13
N GLY A 174 -1.15 -20.23 -10.23
CA GLY A 174 -2.18 -20.13 -11.26
C GLY A 174 -1.77 -19.16 -12.37
N PRO A 175 -2.63 -18.94 -13.38
CA PRO A 175 -2.30 -18.12 -14.55
C PRO A 175 -1.91 -16.68 -14.20
N ASP A 176 -2.65 -16.06 -13.28
CA ASP A 176 -2.45 -14.68 -12.81
C ASP A 176 -2.39 -14.64 -11.28
N THR A 177 -1.74 -15.63 -10.66
CA THR A 177 -1.71 -15.74 -9.20
C THR A 177 -0.38 -16.29 -8.71
N ILE A 178 0.19 -15.60 -7.73
CA ILE A 178 1.31 -16.11 -6.93
C ILE A 178 0.90 -16.24 -5.46
N THR A 179 1.52 -17.19 -4.78
CA THR A 179 1.67 -17.18 -3.33
C THR A 179 3.07 -16.68 -2.99
N ALA A 180 3.20 -15.82 -1.98
CA ALA A 180 4.49 -15.53 -1.36
C ALA A 180 4.48 -15.92 0.11
N GLU A 181 5.52 -16.63 0.55
CA GLU A 181 5.77 -17.00 1.94
C GLU A 181 7.03 -16.31 2.45
N PHE A 182 6.88 -15.46 3.46
CA PHE A 182 7.95 -14.69 4.07
C PHE A 182 8.69 -15.50 5.15
N ALA A 183 10.00 -15.30 5.24
CA ALA A 183 10.83 -15.99 6.23
C ALA A 183 10.50 -15.58 7.67
N GLU A 184 10.04 -14.35 7.87
CA GLU A 184 9.69 -13.74 9.15
C GLU A 184 8.31 -13.09 9.06
#